data_AF-A0A1L8TH73-F1
#
_entry.id   AF-A0A1L8TH73-F1
#
_cell.length_a   1.000
_cell.length_b   1.000
_cell.length_c   1.000
_cell.angle_alpha   90.00
_cell.angle_beta   90.00
_cell.angle_gamma   90.00
#
_symmetry.space_group_name_H-M   'P 1'
#
loop_
_entity.id
_entity.type
_entity.pdbx_description
1 polymer ?
#
loop_
_entity_poly.entity_id
_entity_poly.type
_entity_poly.pdbx_seq_one_letter_code
_entity_poly.pdbx_strand_id
1 'polypeptide(L)' 'MDNIEIGLTYECKAIGIEKAVTGVVEQLYNNTVLINVVDCEQTDRAAIIELQNRLLVKYEDISACIEVECTA' A
#
# COMPACT_ATOMS: atom_id res chain seq x y z
N MET A 1 -13.27 9.38 -7.54
CA MET A 1 -12.39 8.22 -7.36
C MET A 1 -11.18 8.51 -8.21
N ASP A 2 -10.11 8.95 -7.57
CA ASP A 2 -8.84 9.16 -8.24
C ASP A 2 -8.40 7.84 -8.88
N ASN A 3 -7.91 7.90 -10.11
CA ASN A 3 -7.43 6.71 -10.81
C ASN A 3 -6.18 6.24 -10.07
N ILE A 4 -6.25 5.09 -9.40
CA ILE A 4 -5.08 4.48 -8.78
C ILE A 4 -4.14 4.02 -9.89
N GLU A 5 -2.90 4.50 -9.86
CA GLU A 5 -1.90 4.21 -10.89
C GLU A 5 -0.78 3.32 -10.36
N ILE A 6 -0.32 2.40 -11.22
CA ILE A 6 0.84 1.55 -10.97
C ILE A 6 2.09 2.41 -10.85
N GLY A 7 2.93 2.11 -9.87
CA GLY A 7 4.18 2.83 -9.61
C GLY A 7 4.02 4.07 -8.71
N LEU A 8 2.79 4.50 -8.41
CA LEU A 8 2.54 5.54 -7.42
C LEU A 8 2.40 4.93 -6.01
N THR A 9 2.73 5.75 -5.01
CA THR A 9 2.69 5.38 -3.59
C THR A 9 1.41 5.89 -2.96
N TYR A 10 0.74 5.04 -2.17
CA TYR A 10 -0.48 5.41 -1.47
C TYR A 10 -0.45 4.99 -0.01
N GLU A 11 -1.08 5.81 0.84
CA GLU A 11 -1.51 5.39 2.16
C GLU A 11 -2.80 4.57 2.03
N CYS A 12 -2.82 3.40 2.66
CA CYS A 12 -3.96 2.51 2.58
C CYS A 12 -4.06 1.54 3.77
N LYS A 13 -5.24 0.92 3.92
CA LYS A 13 -5.46 -0.15 4.89
C LYS A 13 -5.48 -1.51 4.19
N ALA A 14 -4.44 -2.31 4.40
CA ALA A 14 -4.33 -3.62 3.79
C ALA A 14 -5.17 -4.70 4.47
N ILE A 15 -5.57 -5.70 3.69
CA ILE A 15 -6.29 -6.87 4.21
C ILE A 15 -5.36 -7.68 5.11
N GLY A 16 -5.81 -7.93 6.35
CA GLY A 16 -5.05 -8.73 7.31
C GLY A 16 -3.97 -7.96 8.08
N ILE A 17 -3.89 -6.63 7.90
CA ILE A 17 -3.02 -5.74 8.68
C ILE A 17 -3.90 -4.83 9.55
N GLU A 18 -3.48 -4.59 10.79
CA GLU A 18 -4.27 -3.80 11.72
C GLU A 18 -4.16 -2.30 11.44
N LYS A 19 -2.94 -1.81 11.18
CA LYS A 19 -2.65 -0.39 10.95
C LYS A 19 -2.59 -0.03 9.47
N ALA A 20 -2.63 1.27 9.21
CA ALA A 20 -2.40 1.80 7.88
C ALA A 20 -0.96 1.53 7.45
N VAL A 21 -0.78 1.36 6.15
CA VAL A 21 0.52 1.13 5.51
C VAL A 21 0.66 2.08 4.33
N THR A 22 1.90 2.43 4.02
CA THR A 22 2.23 3.13 2.80
C THR A 22 2.89 2.16 1.84
N GLY A 23 2.43 2.12 0.59
CA GLY A 23 2.97 1.18 -0.39
C GLY A 23 2.85 1.65 -1.83
N VAL A 24 3.76 1.15 -2.66
CA VAL A 24 3.78 1.39 -4.11
C VAL A 24 2.88 0.37 -4.79
N VAL A 25 1.98 0.82 -5.67
CA VAL A 25 1.11 -0.08 -6.43
C VAL A 25 1.94 -0.87 -7.45
N GLU A 26 2.01 -2.19 -7.29
CA GLU A 26 2.66 -3.10 -8.25
C GLU A 26 1.67 -3.60 -9.31
N GLN A 27 0.41 -3.85 -8.93
CA GLN A 27 -0.58 -4.43 -9.83
C GLN A 27 -2.00 -4.00 -9.47
N LEU A 28 -2.84 -3.80 -10.49
CA LEU A 28 -4.27 -3.52 -10.36
C LEU A 28 -5.09 -4.77 -10.67
N TYR A 29 -6.11 -5.03 -9.86
CA TYR A 29 -7.16 -6.02 -10.12
C TYR A 29 -8.52 -5.35 -10.16
N ASN A 30 -9.58 -6.14 -10.35
CA ASN A 30 -10.94 -5.61 -10.50
C ASN A 30 -11.42 -4.82 -9.27
N ASN A 31 -11.14 -5.29 -8.05
CA ASN A 31 -11.61 -4.66 -6.80
C ASN A 31 -10.50 -4.38 -5.78
N THR A 32 -9.29 -4.82 -6.08
CA THR A 32 -8.14 -4.74 -5.20
C THR A 32 -6.92 -4.30 -5.99
N VAL A 33 -5.91 -3.84 -5.26
CA VAL A 33 -4.59 -3.53 -5.76
C VAL A 33 -3.57 -4.33 -4.94
N LEU A 34 -2.51 -4.75 -5.60
CA LEU A 34 -1.32 -5.26 -4.94
C LEU A 34 -0.36 -4.10 -4.71
N ILE A 35 0.05 -3.91 -3.46
CA ILE A 35 1.08 -2.96 -3.11
C ILE A 35 2.34 -3.66 -2.59
N ASN A 36 3.48 -3.04 -2.83
CA ASN A 36 4.71 -3.31 -2.12
C ASN A 36 4.87 -2.26 -1.01
N VAL A 37 4.88 -2.70 0.24
CA VAL A 37 4.92 -1.82 1.42
C VAL A 37 6.28 -1.14 1.53
N VAL A 38 6.26 0.19 1.68
CA VAL A 38 7.45 1.03 1.92
C VAL A 38 7.52 1.54 3.36
N ASP A 39 6.37 1.74 4.02
CA ASP A 39 6.32 2.18 5.42
C ASP A 39 5.13 1.56 6.15
N CYS A 40 5.34 1.24 7.44
CA CYS A 40 4.35 0.60 8.29
C CYS A 40 4.68 0.78 9.78
N GLU A 41 3.67 0.64 10.64
CA GLU A 41 3.90 0.61 12.08
C GLU A 41 4.69 -0.64 12.53
N GLN A 42 5.52 -0.49 13.57
CA GLN A 42 6.39 -1.56 14.08
C GLN A 42 5.62 -2.82 14.50
N THR A 43 4.39 -2.66 14.98
CA THR A 43 3.51 -3.75 15.40
C THR A 43 3.18 -4.72 14.26
N ASP A 44 3.01 -4.20 13.04
CA ASP A 44 2.64 -4.98 11.87
C ASP A 44 3.85 -5.47 11.06
N ARG A 45 5.04 -4.94 11.36
CA ARG A 45 6.27 -5.17 10.60
C ARG A 45 6.62 -6.66 10.44
N ALA A 46 6.42 -7.47 11.47
CA ALA A 46 6.70 -8.91 11.41
C ALA A 46 5.79 -9.63 10.40
N ALA A 47 4.49 -9.36 10.44
CA ALA A 47 3.52 -9.93 9.51
C ALA A 47 3.78 -9.48 8.07
N ILE A 48 4.14 -8.22 7.87
CA ILE A 48 4.47 -7.66 6.55
C ILE A 48 5.72 -8.33 5.96
N ILE A 49 6.75 -8.59 6.78
CA ILE A 49 7.96 -9.30 6.35
C ILE A 49 7.64 -10.74 5.94
N GLU A 50 6.80 -11.45 6.70
CA GLU A 50 6.38 -12.81 6.36
C GLU A 50 5.64 -12.86 5.01
N LEU A 51 4.90 -11.80 4.69
CA LEU A 51 4.21 -11.60 3.42
C LEU A 51 5.10 -11.00 2.32
N GLN A 52 6.43 -10.98 2.52
CA GLN A 52 7.41 -10.47 1.56
C GLN A 52 7.11 -9.02 1.12
N ASN A 53 6.62 -8.20 2.05
CA ASN A 53 6.19 -6.82 1.86
C ASN A 53 5.05 -6.62 0.84
N ARG A 54 4.36 -7.69 0.42
CA ARG A 54 3.29 -7.61 -0.57
C ARG A 54 1.93 -7.78 0.07
N LEU A 55 1.05 -6.82 -0.15
CA LEU A 55 -0.28 -6.79 0.45
C LEU A 55 -1.36 -6.47 -0.57
N LEU A 56 -2.53 -7.08 -0.37
CA LEU A 56 -3.74 -6.73 -1.11
C LEU A 56 -4.53 -5.67 -0.34
N VAL A 57 -4.95 -4.65 -1.07
CA VAL A 57 -5.72 -3.52 -0.57
C VAL A 57 -6.95 -3.37 -1.45
N LYS A 58 -8.12 -3.10 -0.87
CA LYS A 58 -9.30 -2.78 -1.69
C LYS A 58 -9.26 -1.31 -2.11
N TYR A 59 -9.85 -0.98 -3.27
CA TYR A 59 -9.91 0.42 -3.71
C TYR A 59 -10.61 1.35 -2.70
N GLU A 60 -11.59 0.85 -1.95
CA GLU A 60 -12.29 1.60 -0.90
C GLU A 60 -11.41 1.92 0.32
N ASP A 61 -10.31 1.20 0.50
CA ASP A 61 -9.39 1.33 1.63
C ASP A 61 -8.10 2.11 1.26
N ILE A 62 -8.08 2.75 0.09
CA ILE A 62 -6.99 3.64 -0.34
C ILE A 62 -7.34 5.08 0.02
N SER A 63 -6.48 5.72 0.83
CA SER A 63 -6.76 7.03 1.42
C SER A 63 -6.22 8.18 0.57
N ALA A 64 -4.91 8.21 0.33
CA ALA A 64 -4.25 9.35 -0.31
C ALA A 64 -3.02 8.91 -1.10
N CYS A 65 -2.77 9.59 -2.22
CA CYS A 65 -1.52 9.47 -2.96
C CYS A 65 -0.43 10.25 -2.21
N ILE A 66 0.70 9.60 -1.97
CA ILE A 66 1.87 10.22 -1.36
C ILE A 66 2.88 10.44 -2.49
N GLU A 67 2.98 11.68 -2.96
CA GLU A 67 4.08 12.10 -3.81
C GLU A 67 5.35 12.14 -2.95
N VAL A 68 6.20 11.13 -3.09
CA VAL A 68 7.54 11.19 -2.50
C VAL A 68 8.37 12.11 -3.41
N GLU A 69 8.47 13.39 -3.05
CA GLU A 69 9.43 14.30 -3.66
C GLU A 69 10.84 13.75 -3.41
N CYS A 70 11.43 13.06 -4.38
CA CYS A 70 12.86 12.79 -4.39
C CYS A 70 13.58 14.13 -4.60
N THR A 71 13.87 14.86 -3.52
CA THR A 71 14.89 15.91 -3.56
C THR A 71 16.24 15.23 -3.85
N ALA A 72 16.69 15.40 -5.09
CA ALA A 72 17.99 14.97 -5.60
C ALA A 72 19.16 15.74 -4.99
#